data_AF-A0A7W1A583-F1
#
_entry.id   AF-A0A7W1A583-F1
#
_cell.length_a   1.000
_cell.length_b   1.000
_cell.length_c   1.000
_cell.angle_alpha   90.00
_cell.angle_beta   90.00
_cell.angle_gamma   90.00
#
_symmetry.space_group_name_H-M   'P 1'
#
loop_
_entity.id
_entity.type
_entity.pdbx_description
1 polymer ?
#
loop_
_entity_poly.entity_id
_entity_poly.type
_entity_poly.pdbx_seq_one_letter_code
_entity_poly.pdbx_strand_id
1 'polypeptide(L)'
;MRTGGRGYGRVLLALVVLGLLGWFAWKRWGEARFLTPAPVAAAGPPADARAPAGTRIKVEVLNATRTRGLARRATLFLRDRGFDVVASGNTAEQRAVTLVLDRSQHPDWANVVGRAMQAGVQSRPDASRYVDVTVILGADWRPPPLPFYP
;
A
#
# COMPACT_ATOMS: atom_id res chain seq x y z
N MET A 1 41.46 39.52 -31.31
CA MET A 1 40.12 38.89 -31.37
C MET A 1 40.19 37.49 -30.74
N ARG A 2 39.24 37.19 -29.84
CA ARG A 2 38.73 35.88 -29.35
C ARG A 2 39.59 34.98 -28.42
N THR A 3 39.28 35.17 -27.13
CA THR A 3 39.16 34.26 -25.97
C THR A 3 39.25 32.73 -26.18
N GLY A 4 40.04 32.03 -25.34
CA GLY A 4 40.26 30.57 -25.43
C GLY A 4 40.29 29.81 -24.09
N GLY A 5 39.15 29.78 -23.39
CA GLY A 5 38.52 28.51 -23.02
C GLY A 5 39.11 27.55 -21.96
N ARG A 6 40.10 27.91 -21.13
CA ARG A 6 40.68 26.92 -20.17
C ARG A 6 40.00 26.83 -18.79
N GLY A 7 39.09 27.74 -18.45
CA GLY A 7 38.37 27.73 -17.16
C GLY A 7 37.10 26.89 -17.13
N TYR A 8 36.44 26.74 -18.29
CA TYR A 8 35.10 26.13 -18.37
C TYR A 8 35.10 24.63 -18.14
N GLY A 9 36.19 23.92 -18.47
CA GLY A 9 36.27 22.47 -18.29
C GLY A 9 36.20 22.05 -16.82
N ARG A 10 36.82 22.81 -15.91
CA ARG A 10 36.82 22.52 -14.47
C ARG A 10 35.49 22.89 -13.81
N VAL A 11 34.87 23.97 -14.28
CA VAL A 11 33.54 24.40 -13.82
C VAL A 11 32.46 23.43 -14.29
N LEU A 12 32.52 22.97 -15.55
CA LEU A 12 31.60 21.95 -16.07
C LEU A 12 31.77 20.62 -15.33
N LEU A 13 33.00 20.19 -15.04
CA LEU A 13 33.23 18.96 -14.28
C LEU A 13 32.68 19.06 -12.84
N ALA A 14 32.87 20.20 -12.18
CA ALA A 14 32.34 20.43 -10.84
C ALA A 14 30.80 20.43 -10.81
N LEU A 15 30.15 21.00 -11.83
CA LEU A 15 28.69 21.00 -11.94
C LEU A 15 28.12 19.60 -12.22
N VAL A 16 28.80 18.79 -13.04
CA VAL A 16 28.41 17.39 -13.28
C VAL A 16 28.56 16.57 -12.00
N VAL A 17 29.65 16.73 -11.26
CA VAL A 17 29.86 16.02 -9.99
C VAL A 17 28.82 16.45 -8.94
N LEU A 18 28.52 17.75 -8.82
CA LEU A 18 27.46 18.24 -7.92
C LEU A 18 26.07 17.74 -8.34
N GLY A 19 25.77 17.69 -9.64
CA GLY A 19 24.53 17.12 -10.16
C GLY A 19 24.39 15.63 -9.88
N LEU A 20 25.48 14.87 -10.03
CA LEU A 20 25.51 13.43 -9.71
C LEU A 20 25.40 13.18 -8.20
N LEU A 21 26.05 13.99 -7.37
CA LEU A 21 25.93 13.90 -5.91
C LEU A 21 24.52 14.28 -5.44
N GLY A 22 23.92 15.33 -6.02
CA GLY A 22 22.53 15.72 -5.76
C GLY A 22 21.52 14.65 -6.21
N TRP A 23 21.72 14.07 -7.38
CA TRP A 23 20.94 12.94 -7.90
C TRP A 23 21.06 11.70 -7.00
N PHE A 24 22.28 11.37 -6.56
CA PHE A 24 22.52 10.21 -5.71
C PHE A 24 21.96 10.41 -4.29
N ALA A 25 22.08 11.62 -3.74
CA ALA A 25 21.45 12.01 -2.48
C ALA A 25 19.91 11.97 -2.57
N TRP A 26 19.32 12.49 -3.66
CA TRP A 26 17.87 12.43 -3.89
C TRP A 26 17.38 10.98 -4.05
N LYS A 27 18.12 10.15 -4.80
CA LYS A 27 17.84 8.72 -4.94
C LYS A 27 17.88 7.99 -3.59
N ARG A 28 18.83 8.34 -2.71
CA ARG A 28 18.93 7.82 -1.34
C ARG A 28 17.83 8.36 -0.40
N TRP A 29 17.39 9.60 -0.57
CA TRP A 29 16.39 10.24 0.31
C TRP A 29 14.95 9.79 0.01
N GLY A 30 14.68 9.35 -1.23
CA GLY A 30 13.41 8.74 -1.62
C GLY A 30 13.12 7.40 -0.93
N GLU A 31 14.15 6.67 -0.50
CA GLU A 31 13.99 5.37 0.18
C GLU A 31 13.83 5.50 1.71
N ALA A 32 14.29 6.59 2.32
CA ALA A 32 14.28 6.76 3.77
C ALA A 32 12.88 7.02 4.38
N ARG A 33 11.88 7.38 3.57
CA ARG A 33 10.47 7.51 4.02
C ARG A 33 9.78 6.15 4.15
N PHE A 34 10.43 5.07 3.71
CA PHE A 34 9.87 3.72 3.66
C PHE A 34 10.54 2.72 4.62
N LEU A 35 11.57 3.12 5.37
CA LEU A 35 12.41 2.19 6.14
C LEU A 35 12.28 2.25 7.66
N THR A 36 11.23 2.87 8.19
CA THR A 36 10.80 2.59 9.57
C THR A 36 9.28 2.63 9.64
N PRO A 37 8.58 1.52 9.32
CA PRO A 37 7.35 1.27 10.04
C PRO A 37 7.72 1.25 11.52
N ALA A 38 7.11 2.13 12.31
CA ALA A 38 7.04 1.96 13.75
C ALA A 38 6.59 0.51 14.04
N PRO A 39 6.95 -0.09 15.18
CA PRO A 39 6.50 -1.44 15.54
C PRO A 39 4.98 -1.41 15.84
N VAL A 40 4.15 -1.32 14.81
CA VAL A 40 2.68 -1.44 14.87
C VAL A 40 2.27 -2.91 14.90
N ALA A 41 3.22 -3.85 14.74
CA ALA A 41 2.96 -5.29 14.74
C ALA A 41 2.39 -5.82 16.08
N ALA A 42 2.51 -5.06 17.18
CA ALA A 42 1.98 -5.46 18.50
C ALA A 42 0.63 -4.83 18.85
N ALA A 43 0.27 -3.71 18.22
CA ALA A 43 -1.02 -3.06 18.42
C ALA A 43 -1.92 -3.45 17.23
N GLY A 44 -3.04 -4.11 17.51
CA GLY A 44 -4.03 -4.38 16.46
C GLY A 44 -4.41 -3.11 15.69
N PRO A 45 -5.07 -3.26 14.53
CA PRO A 45 -5.44 -2.11 13.69
C PRO A 45 -6.19 -1.07 14.51
N PRO A 46 -5.88 0.23 14.33
CA PRO A 46 -6.37 1.28 15.20
C PRO A 46 -7.90 1.38 15.09
N ALA A 47 -8.56 1.80 16.18
CA ALA A 47 -10.02 1.79 16.28
C ALA A 47 -10.72 2.69 15.26
N ASP A 48 -10.00 3.66 14.70
CA ASP A 48 -10.45 4.58 13.64
C ASP A 48 -10.33 3.99 12.22
N ALA A 49 -9.77 2.79 12.05
CA ALA A 49 -9.73 2.06 10.79
C ALA A 49 -11.05 1.30 10.51
N ARG A 50 -12.18 1.98 10.69
CA ARG A 50 -13.53 1.49 10.42
C ARG A 50 -14.15 2.26 9.28
N ALA A 51 -15.08 1.63 8.56
CA ALA A 51 -15.83 2.32 7.52
C ALA A 51 -16.59 3.53 8.11
N PRO A 52 -16.62 4.69 7.42
CA PRO A 52 -17.40 5.84 7.87
C PRO A 52 -18.89 5.49 8.03
N ALA A 53 -19.54 6.03 9.06
CA ALA A 53 -20.96 5.78 9.30
C ALA A 53 -21.81 6.22 8.10
N GLY A 54 -22.69 5.32 7.62
CA GLY A 54 -23.55 5.58 6.45
C GLY A 54 -22.89 5.35 5.09
N THR A 55 -21.58 5.09 5.02
CA THR A 55 -20.86 4.84 3.77
C THR A 55 -20.55 3.36 3.60
N ARG A 56 -21.01 2.76 2.50
CA ARG A 56 -20.65 1.39 2.14
C ARG A 56 -19.46 1.39 1.18
N ILE A 57 -18.27 1.18 1.74
CA ILE A 57 -17.05 0.99 0.93
C ILE A 57 -17.04 -0.47 0.45
N LYS A 58 -17.20 -0.68 -0.87
CA LYS A 58 -17.21 -2.00 -1.50
C LYS A 58 -15.79 -2.52 -1.64
N VAL A 59 -15.50 -3.64 -0.97
CA VAL A 59 -14.17 -4.25 -0.95
C VAL A 59 -14.19 -5.62 -1.61
N GLU A 60 -13.22 -5.84 -2.50
CA GLU A 60 -12.86 -7.17 -3.02
C GLU A 60 -11.63 -7.69 -2.27
N VAL A 61 -11.63 -8.95 -1.83
CA VAL A 61 -10.48 -9.58 -1.18
C VAL A 61 -9.91 -10.68 -2.06
N LEU A 62 -8.64 -10.55 -2.46
CA LEU A 62 -7.92 -11.54 -3.27
C LEU A 62 -6.77 -12.14 -2.46
N ASN A 63 -6.79 -13.45 -2.26
CA ASN A 63 -5.68 -14.18 -1.64
C ASN A 63 -4.58 -14.45 -2.67
N ALA A 64 -3.42 -13.80 -2.49
CA ALA A 64 -2.20 -14.01 -3.25
C ALA A 64 -1.23 -14.94 -2.51
N THR A 65 -1.75 -15.87 -1.71
CA THR A 65 -0.95 -16.86 -0.96
C THR A 65 -1.48 -18.28 -1.19
N ARG A 66 -0.71 -19.28 -0.76
CA ARG A 66 -1.16 -20.69 -0.73
C ARG A 66 -1.97 -21.04 0.52
N THR A 67 -2.15 -20.09 1.44
CA THR A 67 -2.84 -20.33 2.71
C THR A 67 -4.35 -20.45 2.48
N ARG A 68 -4.89 -21.65 2.72
CA ARG A 68 -6.34 -21.89 2.59
C ARG A 68 -7.13 -21.08 3.62
N GLY A 69 -8.25 -20.52 3.19
CA GLY A 69 -9.16 -19.78 4.07
C GLY A 69 -8.69 -18.37 4.47
N LEU A 70 -7.54 -17.90 3.98
CA LEU A 70 -7.02 -16.58 4.33
C LEU A 70 -7.94 -15.45 3.86
N ALA A 71 -8.46 -15.52 2.63
CA ALA A 71 -9.46 -14.58 2.12
C ALA A 71 -10.71 -14.53 3.01
N ARG A 72 -11.24 -15.69 3.41
CA ARG A 72 -12.41 -15.78 4.29
C ARG A 72 -12.16 -15.10 5.64
N ARG A 73 -10.98 -15.30 6.24
CA ARG A 73 -10.63 -14.63 7.51
C ARG A 73 -10.51 -13.12 7.34
N ALA A 74 -9.91 -12.65 6.25
CA ALA A 74 -9.85 -11.22 5.93
C ALA A 74 -11.24 -10.62 5.68
N THR A 75 -12.14 -11.34 5.00
CA THR A 75 -13.53 -10.94 4.80
C THR A 75 -14.24 -10.72 6.13
N LEU A 76 -14.13 -11.67 7.07
CA LEU A 76 -14.74 -11.53 8.40
C LEU A 76 -14.15 -10.33 9.15
N PHE A 77 -12.83 -10.20 9.12
CA PHE A 77 -12.10 -9.12 9.77
C PHE A 77 -12.50 -7.72 9.28
N LEU A 78 -12.70 -7.56 7.97
CA LEU A 78 -13.13 -6.30 7.36
C LEU A 78 -14.62 -6.02 7.61
N ARG A 79 -15.48 -7.03 7.54
CA ARG A 79 -16.91 -6.87 7.82
C ARG A 79 -17.19 -6.47 9.26
N ASP A 80 -16.44 -7.02 10.22
CA ASP A 80 -16.48 -6.62 11.63
C ASP A 80 -16.13 -5.13 11.85
N ARG A 81 -15.43 -4.52 10.89
CA ARG A 81 -15.07 -3.08 10.87
C ARG A 81 -16.01 -2.22 10.03
N GLY A 82 -17.12 -2.79 9.54
CA GLY A 82 -18.14 -2.08 8.78
C GLY A 82 -17.86 -1.96 7.29
N PHE A 83 -16.82 -2.60 6.75
CA PHE A 83 -16.58 -2.62 5.30
C PHE A 83 -17.52 -3.58 4.60
N ASP A 84 -18.01 -3.19 3.42
CA ASP A 84 -18.89 -4.03 2.59
C ASP A 84 -18.04 -4.92 1.70
N VAL A 85 -17.64 -6.09 2.20
CA VAL A 85 -16.89 -7.05 1.39
C VAL A 85 -17.84 -7.75 0.43
N VAL A 86 -17.82 -7.33 -0.84
CA VAL A 86 -18.74 -7.81 -1.89
C VAL A 86 -18.23 -9.07 -2.58
N ALA A 87 -16.91 -9.30 -2.60
CA ALA A 87 -16.30 -10.45 -3.24
C ALA A 87 -15.04 -10.91 -2.49
N SER A 88 -14.78 -12.22 -2.53
CA SER A 88 -13.54 -12.80 -2.02
C SER A 88 -13.09 -13.98 -2.88
N GLY A 89 -11.81 -14.08 -3.19
CA GLY A 89 -11.28 -15.14 -4.05
C GLY A 89 -9.77 -15.36 -3.91
N ASN A 90 -9.20 -16.12 -4.83
CA ASN A 90 -7.76 -16.28 -4.97
C ASN A 90 -7.29 -15.61 -6.27
N THR A 91 -6.03 -15.19 -6.31
CA THR A 91 -5.38 -14.74 -7.54
C THR A 91 -4.24 -15.68 -7.91
N ALA A 92 -3.88 -15.73 -9.19
CA ALA A 92 -2.77 -16.54 -9.69
C ALA A 92 -1.40 -15.99 -9.27
N GLU A 93 -1.28 -14.67 -9.12
CA GLU A 93 -0.04 -14.01 -8.69
C GLU A 93 0.14 -14.20 -7.19
N GLN A 94 1.30 -14.73 -6.77
CA GLN A 94 1.65 -14.84 -5.36
C GLN A 94 2.36 -13.57 -4.87
N ARG A 95 2.09 -13.16 -3.63
CA ARG A 95 2.71 -11.98 -3.03
C ARG A 95 3.21 -12.24 -1.61
N ALA A 96 4.38 -11.67 -1.32
CA ALA A 96 4.92 -11.66 0.03
C ALA A 96 4.25 -10.58 0.89
N VAL A 97 3.93 -9.42 0.30
CA VAL A 97 3.42 -8.23 0.99
C VAL A 97 1.99 -7.93 0.59
N THR A 98 1.17 -7.57 1.57
CA THR A 98 -0.24 -7.21 1.39
C THR A 98 -0.35 -5.82 0.79
N LEU A 99 -1.24 -5.67 -0.19
CA LEU A 99 -1.41 -4.44 -0.94
C LEU A 99 -2.89 -4.09 -1.07
N VAL A 100 -3.21 -2.82 -0.86
CA VAL A 100 -4.54 -2.26 -1.09
C VAL A 100 -4.52 -1.42 -2.35
N LEU A 101 -5.48 -1.66 -3.24
CA LEU A 101 -5.65 -0.93 -4.49
C LEU A 101 -6.88 -0.04 -4.40
N ASP A 102 -6.71 1.26 -4.60
CA ASP A 102 -7.81 2.19 -4.85
C ASP A 102 -8.28 2.03 -6.31
N ARG A 103 -9.52 1.56 -6.47
CA ARG A 103 -10.15 1.31 -7.78
C ARG A 103 -11.10 2.42 -8.19
N SER A 104 -11.69 3.11 -7.22
CA SER A 104 -12.72 4.14 -7.43
C SER A 104 -12.19 5.57 -7.44
N GLN A 105 -10.89 5.77 -7.26
CA GLN A 105 -10.27 7.10 -7.08
C GLN A 105 -10.73 7.82 -5.82
N HIS A 106 -11.01 7.06 -4.76
CA HIS A 106 -11.31 7.58 -3.44
C HIS A 106 -10.16 7.21 -2.49
N PRO A 107 -9.05 7.97 -2.50
CA PRO A 107 -7.85 7.62 -1.73
C PRO A 107 -8.15 7.51 -0.23
N ASP A 108 -9.09 8.31 0.29
CA ASP A 108 -9.50 8.25 1.70
C ASP A 108 -10.06 6.87 2.06
N TRP A 109 -10.91 6.29 1.21
CA TRP A 109 -11.50 4.97 1.45
C TRP A 109 -10.43 3.87 1.42
N ALA A 110 -9.53 3.92 0.44
CA ALA A 110 -8.42 2.98 0.34
C ALA A 110 -7.44 3.13 1.51
N ASN A 111 -7.22 4.35 2.02
CA ASN A 111 -6.41 4.60 3.20
C ASN A 111 -7.03 4.03 4.47
N VAL A 112 -8.36 4.11 4.66
CA VAL A 112 -9.00 3.46 5.81
C VAL A 112 -8.81 1.94 5.75
N VAL A 113 -9.00 1.33 4.58
CA VAL A 113 -8.76 -0.12 4.39
C VAL A 113 -7.28 -0.47 4.59
N GLY A 114 -6.36 0.34 4.06
CA GLY A 114 -4.91 0.18 4.25
C GLY A 114 -4.50 0.20 5.71
N ARG A 115 -5.05 1.14 6.51
CA ARG A 115 -4.84 1.18 7.96
C ARG A 115 -5.42 -0.04 8.67
N ALA A 116 -6.61 -0.50 8.25
CA ALA A 116 -7.21 -1.71 8.82
C ALA A 116 -6.36 -2.96 8.54
N MET A 117 -5.80 -3.07 7.34
CA MET A 117 -4.98 -4.21 6.92
C MET A 117 -3.50 -4.06 7.28
N GLN A 118 -3.09 -2.90 7.82
CA GLN A 118 -1.69 -2.51 8.02
C GLN A 118 -0.85 -2.67 6.75
N ALA A 119 -1.41 -2.26 5.61
CA ALA A 119 -0.86 -2.51 4.28
C ALA A 119 -0.67 -1.22 3.49
N GLY A 120 0.26 -1.25 2.53
CA GLY A 120 0.47 -0.16 1.59
C GLY A 120 -0.74 0.05 0.68
N VAL A 121 -0.97 1.29 0.26
CA VAL A 121 -2.05 1.68 -0.64
C VAL A 121 -1.47 2.16 -1.97
N GLN A 122 -2.04 1.72 -3.08
CA GLN A 122 -1.69 2.17 -4.43
C GLN A 122 -2.95 2.56 -5.20
N SER A 123 -2.89 3.67 -5.94
CA SER A 123 -3.96 4.04 -6.87
C SER A 123 -3.84 3.24 -8.15
N ARG A 124 -4.88 2.46 -8.47
CA ARG A 124 -4.98 1.68 -9.71
C ARG A 124 -6.43 1.68 -10.20
N PRO A 125 -6.91 2.82 -10.74
CA PRO A 125 -8.31 3.01 -11.10
C PRO A 125 -8.79 1.94 -12.08
N ASP A 126 -9.96 1.37 -11.81
CA ASP A 126 -10.56 0.33 -12.66
C ASP A 126 -12.07 0.30 -12.45
N ALA A 127 -12.79 1.14 -13.19
CA ALA A 127 -14.24 1.29 -13.08
C ALA A 127 -15.01 0.02 -13.51
N SER A 128 -14.39 -0.90 -14.25
CA SER A 128 -15.03 -2.14 -14.72
C SER A 128 -15.28 -3.15 -13.61
N ARG A 129 -14.56 -3.03 -12.48
CA ARG A 129 -14.62 -3.98 -11.36
C ARG A 129 -15.83 -3.77 -10.44
N TYR A 130 -16.51 -2.62 -10.51
CA TYR A 130 -17.62 -2.25 -9.62
C TYR A 130 -17.32 -2.36 -8.10
N VAL A 131 -16.04 -2.27 -7.72
CA VAL A 131 -15.57 -2.23 -6.33
C VAL A 131 -14.78 -0.96 -6.11
N ASP A 132 -14.80 -0.47 -4.88
CA ASP A 132 -14.09 0.75 -4.52
C ASP A 132 -12.62 0.46 -4.22
N VAL A 133 -12.36 -0.68 -3.57
CA VAL A 133 -11.05 -1.09 -3.08
C VAL A 133 -10.84 -2.59 -3.33
N THR A 134 -9.66 -2.95 -3.83
CA THR A 134 -9.22 -4.36 -3.88
C THR A 134 -8.11 -4.58 -2.85
N VAL A 135 -8.27 -5.56 -1.95
CA VAL A 135 -7.26 -5.99 -1.01
C VAL A 135 -6.59 -7.26 -1.54
N ILE A 136 -5.29 -7.21 -1.83
CA ILE A 136 -4.50 -8.35 -2.25
C ILE A 136 -3.67 -8.82 -1.06
N LEU A 137 -4.03 -9.98 -0.49
CA LEU A 137 -3.40 -10.54 0.70
C LEU A 137 -2.05 -11.17 0.37
N GLY A 138 -1.00 -10.68 1.00
CA GLY A 138 0.35 -11.25 0.98
C GLY A 138 0.59 -12.22 2.14
N ALA A 139 1.74 -12.89 2.11
CA ALA A 139 2.18 -13.83 3.15
C ALA A 139 2.47 -13.16 4.51
N ASP A 140 2.66 -11.84 4.53
CA ASP A 140 2.86 -11.00 5.70
C ASP A 140 1.60 -10.80 6.55
N TRP A 141 0.40 -10.88 5.96
CA TRP A 141 -0.82 -10.62 6.71
C TRP A 141 -1.20 -11.79 7.61
N ARG A 142 -1.40 -11.47 8.90
CA ARG A 142 -1.82 -12.42 9.92
C ARG A 142 -3.25 -12.10 10.38
N PRO A 143 -4.20 -13.01 10.18
CA PRO A 143 -5.56 -12.80 10.67
C PRO A 143 -5.55 -12.75 12.20
N PRO A 144 -6.33 -11.85 12.82
CA PRO A 144 -6.50 -11.87 14.26
C PRO A 144 -7.21 -13.16 14.71
N PRO A 145 -7.09 -13.53 16.00
CA PRO A 145 -7.87 -14.62 16.55
C PRO A 145 -9.35 -14.40 16.24
N LEU A 146 -10.00 -15.41 15.66
CA LEU A 146 -11.44 -15.35 15.45
C LEU A 146 -12.11 -15.32 16.83
N PRO A 147 -13.12 -14.47 17.06
CA PRO A 147 -13.95 -14.59 18.24
C PRO A 147 -14.55 -15.99 18.25
N PHE A 148 -14.48 -16.67 19.40
CA PHE A 148 -15.21 -17.91 19.59
C PHE A 148 -16.70 -17.58 19.58
N TYR A 149 -17.40 -17.99 18.53
CA TYR A 149 -18.86 -18.05 18.51
C TYR A 149 -19.24 -19.51 18.80
N PRO A 150 -19.66 -19.83 20.04
CA PRO A 150 -20.19 -21.15 20.38
C PRO A 150 -21.52 -21.44 19.68
#